data_AF-A0A7C2WAF2-F1
#
_entry.id   AF-A0A7C2WAF2-F1
#
_cell.length_a   1.000
_cell.length_b   1.000
_cell.length_c   1.000
_cell.angle_alpha   90.00
_cell.angle_beta   90.00
_cell.angle_gamma   90.00
#
_symmetry.space_group_name_H-M   'P 1'
#
loop_
_entity.id
_entity.type
_entity.pdbx_description
1 polymer ?
#
loop_
_entity_poly.entity_id
_entity_poly.type
_entity_poly.pdbx_seq_one_letter_code
_entity_poly.pdbx_strand_id
1 'polypeptide(L)'
;MADPCAHESFPQKPPRPWLELAPWPLASRGLGLLLLAGAFAAAAWWGMGAFGWWFVPGAAVCAGAALLALWAALIHLTGGEEFDDHPFV
;
A
#
# COMPACT_ATOMS: atom_id res chain seq x y z
N MET A 1 13.67 -7.64 44.16
CA MET A 1 13.57 -8.64 43.08
C MET A 1 13.55 -7.85 41.78
N ALA A 2 14.61 -7.95 40.96
CA ALA A 2 14.58 -7.40 39.62
C ALA A 2 13.62 -8.24 38.78
N ASP A 3 12.76 -7.60 38.01
CA ASP A 3 11.83 -8.27 37.11
C ASP A 3 12.64 -9.07 36.07
N PRO A 4 12.55 -10.41 36.04
CA PRO A 4 13.29 -11.23 35.08
C PRO A 4 12.89 -10.95 33.63
N CYS A 5 11.78 -10.25 33.39
CA CYS A 5 11.30 -9.84 32.08
C CYS A 5 11.85 -8.48 31.61
N ALA A 6 12.60 -7.73 32.43
CA ALA A 6 13.13 -6.41 32.06
C ALA A 6 14.22 -6.44 30.97
N HIS A 7 14.67 -7.63 30.55
CA HIS A 7 15.73 -7.85 29.57
C HIS A 7 15.27 -8.63 28.33
N GLU A 8 14.00 -8.55 27.93
CA GLU A 8 13.63 -8.93 26.56
C GLU A 8 14.16 -7.86 25.60
N SER A 9 15.43 -7.99 25.23
CA SER A 9 15.99 -7.27 24.09
C SER A 9 15.39 -7.86 22.82
N PHE A 10 14.32 -7.24 22.32
CA PHE A 10 13.82 -7.53 20.98
C PHE A 10 15.00 -7.42 19.99
N PRO A 11 15.22 -8.41 19.12
CA PRO A 11 16.26 -8.32 18.11
C PRO A 11 16.04 -7.04 17.30
N GLN A 12 16.94 -6.07 17.43
CA GLN A 12 16.86 -4.88 16.59
C GLN A 12 17.18 -5.29 15.16
N LYS A 13 16.23 -5.07 14.26
CA LYS A 13 16.43 -5.27 12.84
C LYS A 13 17.55 -4.33 12.37
N PRO A 14 18.52 -4.80 11.57
CA PRO A 14 19.59 -3.93 11.07
C PRO A 14 18.98 -2.77 10.27
N PRO A 15 19.61 -1.57 10.28
CA PRO A 15 19.11 -0.42 9.54
C PRO A 15 18.99 -0.77 8.06
N ARG A 16 17.77 -0.70 7.54
CA ARG A 16 17.46 -0.96 6.14
C ARG A 16 17.64 0.31 5.30
N PRO A 17 17.97 0.19 4.01
CA PRO A 17 17.94 1.32 3.10
C PRO A 17 16.53 1.93 3.07
N TRP A 18 16.45 3.25 2.81
CA TRP A 18 15.20 4.01 2.74
C TRP A 18 14.23 3.54 1.63
N LEU A 19 14.72 2.69 0.71
CA LEU A 19 13.93 2.04 -0.33
C LEU A 19 14.46 0.60 -0.52
N GLU A 20 13.62 -0.39 -0.21
CA GLU A 20 13.88 -1.80 -0.48
C GLU A 20 12.67 -2.36 -1.25
N LEU A 21 12.91 -3.05 -2.36
CA LEU A 21 11.84 -3.68 -3.12
C LEU A 21 11.43 -5.01 -2.48
N ALA A 22 10.13 -5.25 -2.42
CA ALA A 22 9.58 -6.49 -1.90
C ALA A 22 9.97 -7.71 -2.74
N PRO A 23 10.01 -8.92 -2.13
CA PRO A 23 10.18 -10.14 -2.88
C PRO A 23 9.04 -10.33 -3.91
N TRP A 24 9.33 -11.07 -4.98
CA TRP A 24 8.45 -11.17 -6.16
C TRP A 24 6.97 -11.48 -5.89
N PRO A 25 6.59 -12.39 -4.96
CA PRO A 25 5.18 -12.66 -4.67
C PRO A 25 4.41 -11.43 -4.14
N LEU A 26 5.08 -10.56 -3.39
CA LEU A 26 4.52 -9.30 -2.91
C LEU A 26 4.61 -8.22 -3.98
N ALA A 27 5.76 -8.10 -4.64
CA ALA A 27 5.95 -7.11 -5.70
C ALA A 27 4.95 -7.28 -6.85
N SER A 28 4.64 -8.52 -7.24
CA SER A 28 3.64 -8.81 -8.28
C SER A 28 2.22 -8.37 -7.89
N ARG A 29 1.82 -8.52 -6.62
CA ARG A 29 0.57 -7.96 -6.09
C ARG A 29 0.59 -6.44 -6.14
N GLY A 30 1.70 -5.83 -5.73
CA GLY A 30 1.92 -4.39 -5.81
C GLY A 30 1.79 -3.85 -7.23
N LEU A 31 2.37 -4.53 -8.22
CA LEU A 31 2.22 -4.19 -9.64
C LEU A 31 0.76 -4.30 -10.10
N GLY A 32 0.03 -5.35 -9.71
CA GLY A 32 -1.39 -5.49 -10.01
C GLY A 32 -2.24 -4.36 -9.44
N LEU A 33 -1.96 -3.94 -8.21
CA LEU A 33 -2.62 -2.80 -7.56
C LEU A 33 -2.26 -1.47 -8.22
N LEU A 34 -1.02 -1.30 -8.68
CA LEU A 34 -0.60 -0.11 -9.42
C LEU A 34 -1.35 0.02 -10.75
N LEU A 35 -1.50 -1.09 -11.47
CA LEU A 35 -2.32 -1.15 -12.69
C LEU A 35 -3.78 -0.81 -12.41
N LEU A 36 -4.34 -1.34 -11.30
CA LEU A 36 -5.71 -1.04 -10.88
C LEU A 36 -5.89 0.45 -10.54
N ALA A 37 -4.93 1.07 -9.85
CA ALA A 37 -4.93 2.50 -9.59
C ALA A 37 -4.94 3.31 -10.90
N GLY A 38 -4.10 2.92 -11.86
CA GLY A 38 -4.07 3.51 -13.20
C GLY A 38 -5.41 3.37 -13.94
N ALA A 39 -6.06 2.21 -13.85
CA ALA A 39 -7.36 1.97 -14.47
C ALA A 39 -8.46 2.89 -13.90
N PHE A 40 -8.52 3.07 -12.59
CA PHE A 40 -9.47 4.00 -11.97
C PHE A 40 -9.17 5.46 -12.30
N ALA A 41 -7.90 5.86 -12.32
CA ALA A 41 -7.51 7.21 -12.74
C ALA A 41 -7.90 7.49 -14.19
N ALA A 42 -7.68 6.51 -15.09
CA ALA A 42 -8.11 6.60 -16.48
C ALA A 42 -9.63 6.67 -16.61
N ALA A 43 -10.38 5.84 -15.86
CA ALA A 43 -11.84 5.87 -15.85
C ALA A 43 -12.39 7.23 -15.39
N ALA A 44 -11.80 7.83 -14.35
CA ALA A 44 -12.16 9.17 -13.89
C ALA A 44 -11.90 10.21 -14.99
N TRP A 45 -10.72 10.19 -15.60
CA TRP A 45 -10.33 11.13 -16.65
C TRP A 45 -11.25 11.05 -17.87
N TRP A 46 -11.47 9.83 -18.38
CA TRP A 46 -12.31 9.59 -19.56
C TRP A 46 -13.78 9.87 -19.27
N GLY A 47 -14.27 9.48 -18.09
CA GLY A 47 -15.65 9.76 -17.67
C GLY A 47 -15.93 11.25 -17.54
N MET A 48 -15.00 12.03 -16.96
CA MET A 48 -15.10 13.49 -16.91
C MET A 48 -15.11 14.11 -18.31
N GLY A 49 -14.31 13.58 -19.24
CA GLY A 49 -14.31 14.04 -20.64
C GLY A 49 -15.60 13.70 -21.40
N ALA A 50 -16.18 12.54 -21.15
CA ALA A 50 -17.37 12.06 -21.87
C ALA A 50 -18.69 12.64 -21.33
N PHE A 51 -18.79 12.82 -20.01
CA PHE A 51 -20.05 13.15 -19.33
C PHE A 51 -20.01 14.50 -18.60
N GLY A 52 -18.83 15.14 -18.54
CA GLY A 52 -18.65 16.44 -17.89
C GLY A 52 -18.99 16.43 -16.40
N TRP A 53 -19.59 17.52 -15.93
CA TRP A 53 -19.91 17.74 -14.52
C TRP A 53 -20.88 16.70 -13.92
N TRP A 54 -21.70 16.04 -14.73
CA TRP A 54 -22.61 14.99 -14.27
C TRP A 54 -21.88 13.77 -13.70
N PHE A 55 -20.63 13.55 -14.12
CA PHE A 55 -19.84 12.41 -13.68
C PHE A 55 -18.97 12.71 -12.45
N VAL A 56 -19.01 13.92 -11.89
CA VAL A 56 -18.19 14.29 -10.71
C VAL A 56 -18.33 13.31 -9.54
N PRO A 57 -19.53 12.82 -9.16
CA PRO A 57 -19.65 11.81 -8.10
C PRO A 57 -18.92 10.51 -8.46
N GLY A 58 -19.03 10.06 -9.71
CA GLY A 58 -18.33 8.88 -10.22
C GLY A 58 -16.82 9.07 -10.23
N ALA A 59 -16.35 10.23 -10.69
CA ALA A 59 -14.94 10.61 -10.67
C ALA A 59 -14.38 10.65 -9.24
N ALA A 60 -15.15 11.12 -8.26
CA ALA A 60 -14.76 11.12 -6.85
C ALA A 60 -14.58 9.70 -6.31
N VAL A 61 -15.50 8.77 -6.64
CA VAL A 61 -15.37 7.35 -6.28
C VAL A 61 -14.15 6.72 -6.93
N CYS A 62 -13.95 6.95 -8.24
CA CYS A 62 -12.78 6.46 -8.96
C CYS A 62 -11.47 7.01 -8.38
N ALA A 63 -11.43 8.30 -8.02
CA ALA A 63 -10.26 8.91 -7.40
C ALA A 63 -9.95 8.28 -6.02
N GLY A 64 -10.98 8.04 -5.20
CA GLY A 64 -10.83 7.34 -3.93
C GLY A 64 -10.30 5.90 -4.11
N ALA A 65 -10.86 5.15 -5.05
CA ALA A 65 -10.40 3.80 -5.37
C ALA A 65 -8.96 3.79 -5.91
N ALA A 66 -8.60 4.75 -6.77
CA ALA A 66 -7.24 4.91 -7.29
C ALA A 66 -6.24 5.21 -6.16
N LEU A 67 -6.59 6.10 -5.23
CA LEU A 67 -5.73 6.45 -4.11
C LEU A 67 -5.49 5.26 -3.18
N LEU A 68 -6.54 4.52 -2.85
CA LEU A 68 -6.44 3.31 -2.00
C LEU A 68 -5.62 2.21 -2.68
N ALA A 69 -5.85 1.97 -3.98
CA ALA A 69 -5.09 0.99 -4.74
C ALA A 69 -3.61 1.40 -4.86
N LEU A 70 -3.32 2.68 -5.08
CA LEU A 70 -1.95 3.19 -5.13
C LEU A 70 -1.26 3.04 -3.77
N TRP A 71 -1.94 3.41 -2.68
CA TRP A 71 -1.41 3.24 -1.32
C TRP A 71 -1.08 1.78 -1.04
N ALA A 72 -2.01 0.86 -1.34
CA ALA A 72 -1.79 -0.57 -1.20
C ALA A 72 -0.65 -1.08 -2.09
N ALA A 73 -0.53 -0.57 -3.32
CA ALA A 73 0.56 -0.92 -4.24
C ALA A 73 1.92 -0.55 -3.66
N LEU A 74 2.06 0.67 -3.11
CA LEU A 74 3.30 1.15 -2.51
C LEU A 74 3.73 0.23 -1.35
N ILE A 75 2.80 -0.09 -0.44
CA ILE A 75 3.08 -1.01 0.68
C ILE A 75 3.58 -2.37 0.18
N HIS A 76 2.94 -2.95 -0.86
CA HIS A 76 3.33 -4.25 -1.41
C HIS A 76 4.64 -4.20 -2.21
N LEU A 77 4.96 -3.07 -2.84
CA LEU A 77 6.21 -2.89 -3.59
C LEU A 77 7.40 -2.62 -2.67
N THR A 78 7.17 -2.02 -1.49
CA THR A 78 8.24 -1.67 -0.53
C THR A 78 8.36 -2.63 0.65
N GLY A 79 7.65 -3.76 0.63
CA GLY A 79 7.84 -4.83 1.62
C GLY A 79 7.10 -4.63 2.94
N GLY A 80 5.85 -4.18 2.90
CA GLY A 80 4.99 -3.89 4.07
C GLY A 80 4.64 -5.06 5.01
N GLU A 81 5.37 -6.17 4.97
CA GLU A 81 5.28 -7.25 5.98
C GLU A 81 5.66 -6.74 7.39
N GLU A 82 6.48 -5.69 7.51
CA GLU A 82 6.91 -5.15 8.82
C GLU A 82 5.78 -4.57 9.68
N PHE A 83 4.62 -4.21 9.11
CA PHE A 83 3.48 -3.72 9.89
C PHE A 83 2.77 -4.83 10.67
N ASP A 84 3.06 -6.09 10.37
CA ASP A 84 2.46 -7.29 10.97
C ASP A 84 3.54 -8.23 11.53
N ASP A 85 4.77 -7.73 11.74
CA ASP A 85 5.83 -8.40 12.54
C ASP A 85 5.50 -8.23 14.04
N HIS A 86 4.29 -8.60 14.44
CA HIS A 86 3.97 -8.87 15.83
C HIS A 86 4.13 -10.38 16.00
N PRO A 87 4.86 -10.87 17.02
CA PRO A 87 4.70 -12.26 17.41
C PRO A 87 3.26 -12.40 17.92
N PHE A 88 2.34 -12.81 17.05
CA PHE A 88 1.02 -13.22 17.49
C PHE A 88 1.23 -14.38 18.44
N VAL A 89 0.82 -14.16 19.68
CA VAL A 89 0.60 -15.23 20.65
C VAL A 89 -0.40 -16.23 20.09
#